data_AF-A0A9D2GGE8-F1
#
_entry.id   AF-A0A9D2GGE8-F1
#
_cell.length_a   1.000
_cell.length_b   1.000
_cell.length_c   1.000
_cell.angle_alpha   90.00
_cell.angle_beta   90.00
_cell.angle_gamma   90.00
#
_symmetry.space_group_name_H-M   'P 1'
#
loop_
_entity.id
_entity.type
_entity.pdbx_description
1 polymer ?
#
loop_
_entity_poly.entity_id
_entity_poly.type
_entity_poly.pdbx_seq_one_letter_code
_entity_poly.pdbx_strand_id
1 'polypeptide(L)'
;MAQKGKKKETALGAEMSRFAAGVTGVAMLVLLFVYPLFITDQSYSNILRVKYKFFWLLVLIMAGLCLLAGLAWFFMDRMEHHGEETRAFAVRIRQTGWKELFTAGEKGLLVFITIALISTLTSEYVYESFWGNEGRYSGFFLLALYTIMYFLVSRFFQFKQWYLDAFLLAAALAGIFGITDYFRMDIMGYKVGVPLETADIFTSTFGNINTFTAFLGMYLAAAAALFAVEKDWRRQLWYFLHLAVASVSLITSQSDNGYLAVGALFISLPFFLFGTRTGIRRYLVILA
;
A
#
# COMPACT_ATOMS: atom_id res chain seq x y z
N MET A 1 -20.22 49.94 -6.97
CA MET A 1 -20.10 48.86 -5.96
C MET A 1 -20.61 47.56 -6.55
N ALA A 2 -19.76 46.70 -7.10
CA ALA A 2 -20.13 45.33 -7.49
C ALA A 2 -18.87 44.50 -7.77
N GLN A 3 -18.20 44.02 -6.72
CA GLN A 3 -17.03 43.13 -6.87
C GLN A 3 -16.82 42.21 -5.66
N LYS A 4 -17.89 41.58 -5.15
CA LYS A 4 -17.79 40.71 -3.96
C LYS A 4 -18.39 39.30 -4.05
N GLY A 5 -18.88 38.84 -5.22
CA GLY A 5 -19.50 37.50 -5.35
C GLY A 5 -18.57 36.38 -5.84
N LYS A 6 -17.71 36.65 -6.84
CA LYS A 6 -17.03 35.60 -7.65
C LYS A 6 -15.76 34.97 -7.07
N LYS A 7 -15.34 35.34 -5.85
CA LYS A 7 -14.02 34.91 -5.30
C LYS A 7 -14.12 33.84 -4.19
N LYS A 8 -15.33 33.50 -3.72
CA LYS A 8 -15.57 32.46 -2.70
C LYS A 8 -15.95 31.09 -3.29
N GLU A 9 -16.52 31.06 -4.50
CA GLU A 9 -17.00 29.87 -5.22
C GLU A 9 -15.98 28.71 -5.35
N THR A 10 -14.67 28.99 -5.39
CA THR A 10 -13.64 27.95 -5.63
C THR A 10 -12.88 27.48 -4.39
N ALA A 11 -13.14 28.07 -3.22
CA ALA A 11 -12.34 27.82 -2.02
C ALA A 11 -12.74 26.52 -1.29
N LEU A 12 -14.05 26.25 -1.14
CA LEU A 12 -14.54 25.19 -0.25
C LEU A 12 -14.33 23.77 -0.80
N GLY A 13 -14.69 23.53 -2.07
CA GLY A 13 -14.42 22.24 -2.72
C GLY A 13 -12.92 21.94 -2.79
N ALA A 14 -12.10 22.96 -2.98
CA ALA A 14 -10.65 22.85 -2.92
C ALA A 14 -10.15 22.54 -1.51
N GLU A 15 -10.75 23.11 -0.46
CA GLU A 15 -10.43 22.81 0.93
C GLU A 15 -10.80 21.37 1.31
N MET A 16 -11.98 20.89 0.92
CA MET A 16 -12.40 19.50 1.17
C MET A 16 -11.55 18.49 0.41
N SER A 17 -11.16 18.81 -0.83
CA SER A 17 -10.20 18.01 -1.60
C SER A 17 -8.81 18.00 -0.95
N ARG A 18 -8.33 19.14 -0.45
CA ARG A 18 -7.06 19.23 0.32
C ARG A 18 -7.12 18.43 1.60
N PHE A 19 -8.26 18.45 2.31
CA PHE A 19 -8.48 17.64 3.49
C PHE A 19 -8.41 16.15 3.16
N ALA A 20 -9.14 15.68 2.14
CA ALA A 20 -9.08 14.29 1.69
C ALA A 20 -7.66 13.88 1.24
N ALA A 21 -6.91 14.78 0.60
CA ALA A 21 -5.51 14.57 0.25
C ALA A 21 -4.60 14.44 1.48
N GLY A 22 -4.85 15.24 2.51
CA GLY A 22 -4.16 15.13 3.81
C GLY A 22 -4.45 13.81 4.51
N VAL A 23 -5.73 13.42 4.58
CA VAL A 23 -6.19 12.16 5.20
C VAL A 23 -5.57 10.95 4.49
N THR A 24 -5.65 10.89 3.16
CA THR A 24 -5.03 9.82 2.38
C THR A 24 -3.50 9.83 2.49
N GLY A 25 -2.88 11.01 2.54
CA GLY A 25 -1.45 11.15 2.77
C GLY A 25 -0.99 10.56 4.11
N VAL A 26 -1.67 10.91 5.20
CA VAL A 26 -1.39 10.35 6.53
C VAL A 26 -1.62 8.84 6.54
N ALA A 27 -2.74 8.37 6.00
CA ALA A 27 -3.02 6.93 5.93
C ALA A 27 -1.94 6.16 5.15
N MET A 28 -1.47 6.71 4.02
CA MET A 28 -0.38 6.13 3.25
C MET A 28 0.94 6.12 4.01
N LEU A 29 1.26 7.18 4.76
CA LEU A 29 2.45 7.18 5.62
C LEU A 29 2.37 6.08 6.69
N VAL A 30 1.23 5.98 7.36
CA VAL A 30 0.99 4.94 8.37
C VAL A 30 1.13 3.55 7.76
N LEU A 31 0.59 3.32 6.55
CA LEU A 31 0.67 2.04 5.88
C LEU A 31 2.07 1.71 5.34
N LEU A 32 2.83 2.69 4.88
CA LEU A 32 4.17 2.48 4.31
C LEU A 32 5.26 2.40 5.39
N PHE A 33 5.09 3.10 6.51
CA PHE A 33 6.10 3.20 7.57
C PHE A 33 5.74 2.39 8.82
N VAL A 34 4.55 2.62 9.38
CA VAL A 34 4.16 2.03 10.67
C VAL A 34 3.73 0.58 10.51
N TYR A 35 2.89 0.29 9.52
CA TYR A 35 2.29 -1.03 9.33
C TYR A 35 3.31 -2.18 9.14
N PRO A 36 4.40 -2.03 8.35
CA PRO A 36 5.41 -3.08 8.26
C PRO A 36 6.03 -3.41 9.61
N LEU A 37 6.28 -2.39 10.43
CA LEU A 37 6.95 -2.51 11.74
C LEU A 37 6.01 -2.86 12.89
N PHE A 38 4.70 -2.71 12.70
CA PHE A 38 3.73 -2.89 13.77
C PHE A 38 3.62 -4.36 14.19
N ILE A 39 3.91 -4.59 15.47
CA ILE A 39 3.74 -5.85 16.20
C ILE A 39 3.09 -5.55 17.55
N THR A 40 2.48 -6.56 18.15
CA THR A 40 2.01 -6.52 19.53
C THR A 40 2.71 -7.62 20.31
N ASP A 41 2.81 -7.44 21.62
CA ASP A 41 3.52 -8.31 22.59
C ASP A 41 2.95 -9.75 22.73
N GLN A 42 1.99 -10.12 21.89
CA GLN A 42 1.38 -11.44 21.84
C GLN A 42 2.07 -12.23 20.73
N SER A 43 2.52 -13.45 21.07
CA SER A 43 3.16 -14.46 20.21
C SER A 43 2.92 -14.35 18.70
N TYR A 44 3.88 -14.83 17.89
CA TYR A 44 3.82 -14.81 16.41
C TYR A 44 2.49 -15.20 15.77
N SER A 45 1.75 -16.13 16.37
CA SER A 45 0.43 -16.57 15.91
C SER A 45 -0.59 -15.42 15.78
N ASN A 46 -0.42 -14.34 16.53
CA ASN A 46 -1.33 -13.20 16.51
C ASN A 46 -0.96 -12.13 15.48
N ILE A 47 0.26 -12.12 14.94
CA ILE A 47 0.74 -11.06 14.03
C ILE A 47 -0.19 -10.87 12.84
N LEU A 48 -0.63 -11.98 12.21
CA LEU A 48 -1.55 -11.92 11.07
C LEU A 48 -2.87 -11.23 11.45
N ARG A 49 -3.46 -11.61 12.58
CA ARG A 49 -4.73 -11.04 13.06
C ARG A 49 -4.59 -9.56 13.40
N VAL A 50 -3.47 -9.18 14.02
CA VAL A 50 -3.18 -7.81 14.43
C VAL A 50 -2.96 -6.91 13.22
N LYS A 51 -2.19 -7.36 12.23
CA LYS A 51 -2.00 -6.62 10.97
C LYS A 51 -3.30 -6.53 10.18
N TYR A 52 -4.08 -7.60 10.09
CA TYR A 52 -5.42 -7.55 9.50
C TYR A 52 -6.29 -6.49 10.17
N LYS A 53 -6.36 -6.49 11.52
CA LYS A 53 -7.11 -5.49 12.30
C LYS A 53 -6.64 -4.06 12.06
N PHE A 54 -5.34 -3.85 12.09
CA PHE A 54 -4.74 -2.55 11.81
C PHE A 54 -5.15 -2.04 10.43
N PHE A 55 -5.03 -2.89 9.41
CA PHE A 55 -5.31 -2.51 8.03
C PHE A 55 -6.77 -2.11 7.83
N TRP A 56 -7.73 -2.96 8.23
CA TRP A 56 -9.14 -2.65 7.97
C TRP A 56 -9.59 -1.42 8.77
N LEU A 57 -9.10 -1.25 10.00
CA LEU A 57 -9.42 -0.08 10.82
C LEU A 57 -8.90 1.20 10.17
N LEU A 58 -7.65 1.19 9.69
CA LEU A 58 -7.06 2.33 8.99
C LEU A 58 -7.88 2.72 7.75
N VAL A 59 -8.28 1.74 6.93
CA VAL A 59 -9.06 2.00 5.71
C VAL A 59 -10.46 2.52 6.06
N LEU A 60 -11.14 1.96 7.07
CA LEU A 60 -12.45 2.43 7.48
C LEU A 60 -12.41 3.86 8.05
N ILE A 61 -11.39 4.20 8.86
CA ILE A 61 -11.20 5.57 9.37
C ILE A 61 -10.96 6.52 8.21
N MET A 62 -10.03 6.18 7.30
CA MET A 62 -9.75 6.98 6.11
C MET A 62 -11.00 7.19 5.25
N ALA A 63 -11.75 6.12 4.98
CA ALA A 63 -12.99 6.18 4.19
C ALA A 63 -14.07 7.01 4.89
N GLY A 64 -14.25 6.84 6.21
CA GLY A 64 -15.19 7.60 7.01
C GLY A 64 -14.88 9.09 7.02
N LEU A 65 -13.61 9.48 7.19
CA LEU A 65 -13.19 10.89 7.15
C LEU A 65 -13.39 11.52 5.76
N CYS A 66 -13.05 10.79 4.69
CA CYS A 66 -13.30 11.25 3.32
C CYS A 66 -14.79 11.36 3.01
N LEU A 67 -15.61 10.43 3.50
CA LEU A 67 -17.06 10.47 3.35
C LEU A 67 -17.67 11.66 4.09
N LEU A 68 -17.24 11.92 5.33
CA LEU A 68 -17.68 13.08 6.11
C LEU A 68 -17.31 14.40 5.41
N ALA A 69 -16.12 14.50 4.83
CA ALA A 69 -15.72 15.66 4.04
C ALA A 69 -16.60 15.83 2.78
N GLY A 70 -16.90 14.73 2.07
CA GLY A 70 -17.79 14.75 0.92
C GLY A 70 -19.24 15.13 1.27
N LEU A 71 -19.76 14.64 2.39
CA LEU A 71 -21.08 14.99 2.91
C LEU A 71 -21.12 16.45 3.36
N ALA A 72 -20.10 16.93 4.07
CA ALA A 72 -20.00 18.33 4.47
C ALA A 72 -20.02 19.26 3.25
N TRP A 73 -19.23 18.93 2.21
CA TRP A 73 -19.27 19.65 0.93
C TRP A 73 -20.68 19.66 0.31
N PHE A 74 -21.35 18.50 0.23
CA PHE A 74 -22.69 18.39 -0.32
C PHE A 74 -23.75 19.20 0.46
N PHE A 75 -23.73 19.13 1.81
CA PHE A 75 -24.68 19.87 2.63
C PHE A 75 -24.45 21.38 2.55
N MET A 76 -23.19 21.82 2.55
CA MET A 76 -22.84 23.22 2.41
C MET A 76 -23.23 23.77 1.03
N ASP A 77 -22.98 23.03 -0.06
CA ASP A 77 -23.44 23.42 -1.40
C ASP A 77 -24.98 23.56 -1.45
N ARG A 78 -25.72 22.66 -0.80
CA ARG A 78 -27.17 22.77 -0.72
C ARG A 78 -27.65 24.00 0.08
N MET A 79 -26.94 24.36 1.15
CA MET A 79 -27.32 25.46 2.04
C MET A 79 -26.91 26.83 1.51
N GLU A 80 -25.68 26.97 1.03
CA GLU A 80 -25.08 28.26 0.65
C GLU A 80 -25.20 28.54 -0.86
N HIS A 81 -25.20 27.50 -1.69
CA HIS A 81 -25.15 27.59 -3.16
C HIS A 81 -26.40 26.99 -3.83
N HIS A 82 -27.47 26.72 -3.07
CA HIS A 82 -28.73 26.12 -3.56
C HIS A 82 -28.56 24.82 -4.38
N GLY A 83 -27.44 24.11 -4.21
CA GLY A 83 -27.14 22.86 -4.92
C GLY A 83 -26.63 23.05 -6.35
N GLU A 84 -26.19 24.26 -6.73
CA GLU A 84 -25.67 24.54 -8.07
C GLU A 84 -24.40 23.74 -8.39
N GLU A 85 -23.47 23.60 -7.43
CA GLU A 85 -22.23 22.85 -7.69
C GLU A 85 -22.47 21.35 -7.79
N THR A 86 -23.35 20.79 -6.95
CA THR A 86 -23.74 19.38 -7.03
C THR A 86 -24.43 19.08 -8.36
N ARG A 87 -25.30 19.98 -8.84
CA ARG A 87 -25.95 19.83 -10.15
C ARG A 87 -24.95 19.94 -11.28
N ALA A 88 -24.03 20.90 -11.24
CA ALA A 88 -22.96 21.03 -12.22
C ALA A 88 -22.04 19.79 -12.23
N PHE A 89 -21.72 19.24 -11.05
CA PHE A 89 -20.98 18.00 -10.90
C PHE A 89 -21.71 16.79 -11.50
N ALA A 90 -23.00 16.65 -11.20
CA ALA A 90 -23.83 15.56 -11.73
C ALA A 90 -23.99 15.66 -13.26
N VAL A 91 -24.19 16.87 -13.80
CA VAL A 91 -24.24 17.12 -15.24
C VAL A 91 -22.89 16.79 -15.89
N ARG A 92 -21.77 17.19 -15.27
CA ARG A 92 -20.43 16.85 -15.73
C ARG A 92 -20.23 15.34 -15.79
N ILE A 93 -20.53 14.61 -14.72
CA ILE A 93 -20.49 13.12 -14.70
C ILE A 93 -21.34 12.52 -15.83
N ARG A 94 -22.56 13.04 -16.02
CA ARG A 94 -23.49 12.56 -17.05
C ARG A 94 -22.98 12.84 -18.47
N GLN A 95 -22.30 13.96 -18.69
CA GLN A 95 -21.74 14.36 -19.99
C GLN A 95 -20.44 13.65 -20.33
N THR A 96 -19.53 13.48 -19.36
CA THR A 96 -18.27 12.73 -19.50
C THR A 96 -18.55 11.24 -19.79
N GLY A 97 -19.69 10.73 -19.33
CA GLY A 97 -20.13 9.37 -19.60
C GLY A 97 -19.35 8.33 -18.80
N TRP A 98 -20.01 7.23 -18.45
CA TRP A 98 -19.44 6.14 -17.64
C TRP A 98 -18.17 5.51 -18.24
N LYS A 99 -17.96 5.69 -19.55
CA LYS A 99 -16.79 5.16 -20.24
C LYS A 99 -15.52 5.96 -20.00
N GLU A 100 -15.60 7.26 -19.72
CA GLU A 100 -14.44 8.13 -19.48
C GLU A 100 -14.18 8.36 -17.97
N LEU A 101 -15.17 8.07 -17.11
CA LEU A 101 -15.05 8.17 -15.65
C LEU A 101 -14.09 7.14 -15.02
N PHE A 102 -13.97 5.97 -15.66
CA PHE A 102 -13.14 4.87 -15.18
C PHE A 102 -12.12 4.42 -16.22
N THR A 103 -10.88 4.24 -15.78
CA THR A 103 -9.83 3.63 -16.61
C THR A 103 -10.17 2.18 -16.95
N ALA A 104 -9.49 1.59 -17.95
CA ALA A 104 -9.68 0.18 -18.29
C ALA A 104 -9.39 -0.76 -17.10
N GLY A 105 -8.35 -0.45 -16.31
CA GLY A 105 -8.01 -1.19 -15.09
C GLY A 105 -9.10 -1.09 -14.01
N GLU A 106 -9.69 0.09 -13.84
CA GLU A 106 -10.77 0.30 -12.88
C GLU A 106 -12.05 -0.44 -13.26
N LYS A 107 -12.36 -0.50 -14.56
CA LYS A 107 -13.46 -1.35 -15.05
C LYS A 107 -13.19 -2.82 -14.71
N GLY A 108 -11.97 -3.29 -14.92
CA GLY A 108 -11.55 -4.64 -14.52
C GLY A 108 -11.70 -4.89 -13.02
N LEU A 109 -11.27 -3.93 -12.18
CA LEU A 109 -11.42 -4.00 -10.73
C LEU A 109 -12.89 -4.06 -10.29
N LEU A 110 -13.76 -3.25 -10.90
CA LEU A 110 -15.21 -3.24 -10.63
C LEU A 110 -15.88 -4.54 -11.05
N VAL A 111 -15.49 -5.11 -12.20
CA VAL A 111 -15.96 -6.43 -12.63
C VAL A 111 -15.49 -7.50 -11.65
N PHE A 112 -14.22 -7.49 -11.27
CA PHE A 112 -13.66 -8.44 -10.31
C PHE A 112 -14.38 -8.40 -8.97
N ILE A 113 -14.58 -7.22 -8.37
CA ILE A 113 -15.24 -7.11 -7.06
C ILE A 113 -16.73 -7.51 -7.16
N THR A 114 -17.38 -7.28 -8.29
CA THR A 114 -18.76 -7.73 -8.51
C THR A 114 -18.83 -9.25 -8.58
N ILE A 115 -17.91 -9.90 -9.29
CA ILE A 115 -17.81 -11.36 -9.35
C ILE A 115 -17.51 -11.92 -7.95
N ALA A 116 -16.59 -11.32 -7.21
CA ALA A 116 -16.26 -11.73 -5.85
C ALA A 116 -17.46 -11.61 -4.90
N LEU A 117 -18.27 -10.56 -5.04
CA LEU A 117 -19.52 -10.38 -4.28
C LEU A 117 -20.51 -11.49 -4.61
N ILE A 118 -20.78 -11.74 -5.89
CA ILE A 118 -21.69 -12.81 -6.32
C ILE A 118 -21.22 -14.15 -5.77
N SER A 119 -19.93 -14.49 -5.97
CA SER A 119 -19.33 -15.72 -5.45
C SER A 119 -19.49 -15.87 -3.93
N THR A 120 -19.42 -14.77 -3.18
CA THR A 120 -19.60 -14.77 -1.72
C THR A 120 -21.06 -15.01 -1.34
N LEU A 121 -22.00 -14.37 -2.04
CA LEU A 121 -23.43 -14.50 -1.78
C LEU A 121 -23.99 -15.86 -2.21
N THR A 122 -23.39 -16.51 -3.20
CA THR A 122 -23.76 -17.86 -3.67
C THR A 122 -23.01 -18.98 -2.95
N SER A 123 -22.11 -18.66 -2.02
CA SER A 123 -21.34 -19.65 -1.27
C SER A 123 -22.24 -20.38 -0.27
N GLU A 124 -21.97 -21.67 -0.01
CA GLU A 124 -22.59 -22.41 1.10
C GLU A 124 -22.18 -21.83 2.47
N TYR A 125 -20.99 -21.22 2.53
CA TYR A 125 -20.38 -20.64 3.73
C TYR A 125 -20.29 -19.12 3.58
N VAL A 126 -21.43 -18.44 3.46
CA VAL A 126 -21.49 -16.98 3.18
C VAL A 126 -20.73 -16.18 4.22
N TYR A 127 -20.88 -16.51 5.50
CA TYR A 127 -20.24 -15.80 6.59
C TYR A 127 -18.71 -15.93 6.51
N GLU A 128 -18.21 -17.15 6.36
CA GLU A 128 -16.80 -17.48 6.26
C GLU A 128 -16.18 -16.92 4.97
N SER A 129 -16.93 -16.92 3.87
CA SER A 129 -16.51 -16.34 2.60
C SER A 129 -16.44 -14.81 2.66
N PHE A 130 -17.34 -14.18 3.41
CA PHE A 130 -17.33 -12.74 3.61
C PHE A 130 -16.16 -12.29 4.48
N TRP A 131 -15.94 -12.95 5.63
CA TRP A 131 -14.92 -12.56 6.60
C TRP A 131 -13.54 -13.15 6.33
N GLY A 132 -13.47 -14.33 5.72
CA GLY A 132 -12.23 -15.10 5.51
C GLY A 132 -11.59 -15.61 6.80
N ASN A 133 -12.35 -15.69 7.89
CA ASN A 133 -11.89 -16.02 9.24
C ASN A 133 -11.37 -17.47 9.39
N GLU A 134 -11.86 -18.39 8.56
CA GLU A 134 -11.39 -19.80 8.52
C GLU A 134 -10.06 -19.97 7.78
N GLY A 135 -9.49 -18.88 7.24
CA GLY A 135 -8.23 -18.89 6.51
C GLY A 135 -7.30 -17.76 6.94
N ARG A 136 -6.79 -17.01 5.96
CA ARG A 136 -5.83 -15.91 6.18
C ARG A 136 -6.50 -14.53 6.23
N TYR A 137 -7.76 -14.48 6.66
CA TYR A 137 -8.60 -13.26 6.67
C TYR A 137 -8.83 -12.65 5.27
N SER A 138 -8.76 -13.48 4.22
CA SER A 138 -8.88 -13.07 2.82
C SER A 138 -10.31 -13.18 2.26
N GLY A 139 -11.30 -12.71 3.01
CA GLY A 139 -12.71 -12.72 2.58
C GLY A 139 -13.08 -11.51 1.71
N PHE A 140 -14.33 -11.50 1.22
CA PHE A 140 -14.87 -10.38 0.44
C PHE A 140 -14.74 -9.02 1.14
N PHE A 141 -14.90 -8.97 2.46
CA PHE A 141 -14.74 -7.75 3.24
C PHE A 141 -13.37 -7.11 3.01
N LEU A 142 -12.29 -7.91 3.04
CA LEU A 142 -10.93 -7.41 2.80
C LEU A 142 -10.76 -6.94 1.35
N LEU A 143 -11.28 -7.69 0.38
CA LEU A 143 -11.24 -7.32 -1.04
C LEU A 143 -11.97 -5.99 -1.29
N ALA A 144 -13.13 -5.78 -0.69
CA ALA A 144 -13.88 -4.53 -0.79
C ALA A 144 -13.10 -3.35 -0.20
N LEU A 145 -12.40 -3.54 0.92
CA LEU A 145 -11.53 -2.52 1.50
C LEU A 145 -10.35 -2.18 0.60
N TYR A 146 -9.73 -3.16 -0.07
CA TYR A 146 -8.70 -2.89 -1.08
C TYR A 146 -9.25 -2.03 -2.23
N THR A 147 -10.46 -2.33 -2.71
CA THR A 147 -11.13 -1.52 -3.74
C THR A 147 -11.40 -0.10 -3.26
N ILE A 148 -11.96 0.07 -2.06
CA ILE A 148 -12.23 1.40 -1.47
C ILE A 148 -10.93 2.19 -1.32
N MET A 149 -9.91 1.59 -0.72
CA MET A 149 -8.60 2.21 -0.55
C MET A 149 -8.00 2.61 -1.91
N TYR A 150 -8.06 1.73 -2.92
CA TYR A 150 -7.57 2.03 -4.26
C TYR A 150 -8.20 3.30 -4.81
N PHE A 151 -9.53 3.44 -4.75
CA PHE A 151 -10.22 4.63 -5.24
C PHE A 151 -9.86 5.88 -4.43
N LEU A 152 -9.85 5.80 -3.09
CA LEU A 152 -9.50 6.95 -2.25
C LEU A 152 -8.08 7.45 -2.54
N VAL A 153 -7.11 6.53 -2.61
CA VAL A 153 -5.72 6.86 -2.89
C VAL A 153 -5.58 7.40 -4.30
N SER A 154 -6.11 6.74 -5.32
CA SER A 154 -5.93 7.20 -6.71
C SER A 154 -6.62 8.53 -7.03
N ARG A 155 -7.65 8.95 -6.26
CA ARG A 155 -8.34 10.23 -6.48
C ARG A 155 -7.77 11.38 -5.63
N PHE A 156 -7.32 11.10 -4.41
CA PHE A 156 -6.97 12.16 -3.46
C PHE A 156 -5.51 12.19 -3.05
N PHE A 157 -4.79 11.06 -3.13
CA PHE A 157 -3.42 10.99 -2.63
C PHE A 157 -2.46 11.81 -3.49
N GLN A 158 -1.78 12.77 -2.86
CA GLN A 158 -0.74 13.57 -3.50
C GLN A 158 0.63 12.96 -3.19
N PHE A 159 1.08 12.11 -4.11
CA PHE A 159 2.35 11.42 -3.97
C PHE A 159 3.54 12.39 -3.93
N LYS A 160 4.49 12.07 -3.05
CA LYS A 160 5.78 12.74 -2.90
C LYS A 160 6.86 11.67 -2.73
N GLN A 161 8.06 11.94 -3.24
CA GLN A 161 9.16 10.98 -3.22
C GLN A 161 9.48 10.43 -1.82
N TRP A 162 9.40 11.27 -0.79
CA TRP A 162 9.72 10.88 0.59
C TRP A 162 8.82 9.79 1.17
N TYR A 163 7.63 9.51 0.59
CA TYR A 163 6.82 8.35 0.98
C TYR A 163 7.54 7.04 0.65
N LEU A 164 8.28 6.99 -0.46
CA LEU A 164 9.13 5.84 -0.79
C LEU A 164 10.34 5.77 0.14
N ASP A 165 10.94 6.91 0.50
CA ASP A 165 12.04 6.94 1.46
C ASP A 165 11.58 6.40 2.84
N ALA A 166 10.37 6.77 3.28
CA ALA A 166 9.77 6.23 4.48
C ALA A 166 9.52 4.71 4.37
N PHE A 167 8.95 4.25 3.24
CA PHE A 167 8.80 2.82 2.98
C PHE A 167 10.13 2.06 3.05
N LEU A 168 11.17 2.57 2.38
CA LEU A 168 12.51 1.95 2.38
C LEU A 168 13.09 1.87 3.79
N LEU A 169 12.92 2.91 4.61
CA LEU A 169 13.39 2.92 5.99
C LEU A 169 12.68 1.85 6.83
N ALA A 170 11.35 1.77 6.76
CA ALA A 170 10.60 0.74 7.46
C ALA A 170 10.93 -0.67 6.96
N ALA A 171 11.11 -0.83 5.65
CA ALA A 171 11.50 -2.10 5.06
C ALA A 171 12.92 -2.54 5.44
N ALA A 172 13.87 -1.60 5.55
CA ALA A 172 15.21 -1.86 6.04
C ALA A 172 15.18 -2.35 7.49
N LEU A 173 14.41 -1.67 8.36
CA LEU A 173 14.25 -2.08 9.76
C LEU A 173 13.64 -3.48 9.88
N ALA A 174 12.57 -3.76 9.13
CA ALA A 174 11.99 -5.10 9.06
C ALA A 174 13.00 -6.14 8.51
N GLY A 175 13.78 -5.78 7.50
CA GLY A 175 14.85 -6.61 6.93
C GLY A 175 15.91 -6.96 7.97
N ILE A 176 16.42 -5.96 8.68
CA ILE A 176 17.40 -6.12 9.76
C ILE A 176 16.86 -7.03 10.86
N PHE A 177 15.60 -6.88 11.27
CA PHE A 177 14.98 -7.79 12.23
C PHE A 177 14.91 -9.23 11.71
N GLY A 178 14.62 -9.43 10.43
CA GLY A 178 14.66 -10.75 9.80
C GLY A 178 16.06 -11.36 9.79
N ILE A 179 17.10 -10.56 9.53
CA ILE A 179 18.51 -10.99 9.61
C ILE A 179 18.86 -11.40 11.04
N THR A 180 18.45 -10.63 12.05
CA THR A 180 18.73 -10.98 13.46
C THR A 180 17.99 -12.25 13.89
N ASP A 181 16.77 -12.47 13.38
CA ASP A 181 16.00 -13.69 13.64
C ASP A 181 16.62 -14.92 12.99
N TYR A 182 17.26 -14.77 11.82
CA TYR A 182 18.03 -15.82 11.17
C TYR A 182 19.20 -16.29 12.05
N PHE A 183 19.88 -15.35 12.73
CA PHE A 183 20.92 -15.67 13.71
C PHE A 183 20.37 -16.06 15.10
N ARG A 184 19.05 -16.27 15.22
CA ARG A 184 18.36 -16.68 16.45
C ARG A 184 18.58 -15.74 17.64
N MET A 185 18.76 -14.45 17.37
CA MET A 185 18.92 -13.43 18.42
C MET A 185 17.60 -13.11 19.14
N ASP A 186 16.45 -13.35 18.47
CA ASP A 186 15.09 -13.12 18.99
C ASP A 186 14.94 -11.77 19.73
N ILE A 187 15.35 -10.67 19.08
CA ILE A 187 15.36 -9.33 19.69
C ILE A 187 13.97 -8.91 20.19
N MET A 188 12.91 -9.40 19.55
CA MET A 188 11.52 -9.09 19.89
C MET A 188 10.92 -10.04 20.93
N GLY A 189 11.60 -11.13 21.29
CA GLY A 189 11.17 -12.06 22.34
C GLY A 189 9.90 -12.86 22.06
N TYR A 190 9.36 -12.79 20.84
CA TYR A 190 8.11 -13.44 20.43
C TYR A 190 8.25 -14.93 20.06
N LYS A 191 9.48 -15.46 19.94
CA LYS A 191 9.75 -16.91 19.71
C LYS A 191 9.74 -17.71 21.01
N VAL A 192 9.64 -17.04 22.16
CA VAL A 192 9.62 -17.70 23.47
C VAL A 192 8.46 -18.71 23.54
N GLY A 193 8.79 -19.97 23.79
CA GLY A 193 7.81 -21.07 23.86
C GLY A 193 7.45 -21.71 22.51
N VAL A 194 8.04 -21.27 21.39
CA VAL A 194 7.89 -21.92 20.08
C VAL A 194 8.91 -23.07 19.96
N PRO A 195 8.50 -24.28 19.52
CA PRO A 195 9.43 -25.37 19.27
C PRO A 195 10.49 -24.98 18.24
N LEU A 196 11.76 -25.25 18.53
CA LEU A 196 12.92 -24.87 17.71
C LEU A 196 12.79 -25.34 16.25
N GLU A 197 12.19 -26.51 16.02
CA GLU A 197 11.95 -27.08 14.68
C GLU A 197 11.07 -26.17 13.79
N THR A 198 10.21 -25.37 14.42
CA THR A 198 9.26 -24.47 13.73
C THR A 198 9.58 -22.99 13.96
N ALA A 199 10.58 -22.66 14.77
CA ALA A 199 10.91 -21.28 15.11
C ALA A 199 11.47 -20.49 13.92
N ASP A 200 12.09 -21.19 12.96
CA ASP A 200 12.77 -20.56 11.82
C ASP A 200 11.79 -20.12 10.71
N ILE A 201 10.55 -20.66 10.68
CA ILE A 201 9.49 -20.17 9.76
C ILE A 201 8.85 -18.85 10.23
N PHE A 202 9.21 -18.41 11.43
CA PHE A 202 8.78 -17.15 12.02
C PHE A 202 9.93 -16.13 11.99
N THR A 203 9.73 -14.99 11.32
CA THR A 203 10.79 -13.99 11.10
C THR A 203 10.23 -12.59 10.99
N SER A 204 10.99 -11.64 11.53
CA SER A 204 10.71 -10.21 11.51
C SER A 204 9.32 -9.87 12.08
N THR A 205 8.91 -8.62 11.89
CA THR A 205 7.60 -8.10 12.25
C THR A 205 6.44 -8.70 11.45
N PHE A 206 6.72 -9.61 10.51
CA PHE A 206 5.74 -10.25 9.63
C PHE A 206 5.33 -11.64 10.12
N GLY A 207 6.15 -12.29 10.94
CA GLY A 207 5.91 -13.65 11.37
C GLY A 207 6.14 -14.64 10.25
N ASN A 208 5.15 -14.89 9.40
CA ASN A 208 5.30 -15.93 8.38
C ASN A 208 6.39 -15.58 7.36
N ILE A 209 7.37 -16.47 7.19
CA ILE A 209 8.50 -16.32 6.27
C ILE A 209 8.08 -16.00 4.83
N ASN A 210 7.01 -16.62 4.32
CA ASN A 210 6.54 -16.37 2.95
C ASN A 210 5.96 -14.96 2.79
N THR A 211 5.28 -14.45 3.81
CA THR A 211 4.77 -13.07 3.83
C THR A 211 5.92 -12.07 3.94
N PHE A 212 6.91 -12.37 4.79
CA PHE A 212 8.11 -11.56 4.93
C PHE A 212 8.89 -11.48 3.61
N THR A 213 9.15 -12.62 2.95
CA THR A 213 9.88 -12.67 1.69
C THR A 213 9.12 -11.98 0.55
N ALA A 214 7.78 -12.09 0.49
CA ALA A 214 6.98 -11.31 -0.46
C ALA A 214 7.14 -9.79 -0.24
N PHE A 215 7.19 -9.35 1.02
CA PHE A 215 7.47 -7.96 1.36
C PHE A 215 8.90 -7.54 1.00
N LEU A 216 9.90 -8.38 1.27
CA LEU A 216 11.29 -8.13 0.85
C LEU A 216 11.43 -8.03 -0.67
N GLY A 217 10.63 -8.79 -1.43
CA GLY A 217 10.58 -8.66 -2.89
C GLY A 217 10.15 -7.27 -3.34
N MET A 218 9.11 -6.69 -2.71
CA MET A 218 8.68 -5.32 -2.97
C MET A 218 9.75 -4.29 -2.56
N TYR A 219 10.40 -4.52 -1.41
CA TYR A 219 11.50 -3.68 -0.94
C TYR A 219 12.69 -3.68 -1.90
N LEU A 220 13.14 -4.86 -2.32
CA LEU A 220 14.22 -5.05 -3.29
C LEU A 220 13.91 -4.34 -4.60
N ALA A 221 12.70 -4.54 -5.15
CA ALA A 221 12.28 -3.93 -6.40
C ALA A 221 12.25 -2.39 -6.31
N ALA A 222 11.71 -1.84 -5.21
CA ALA A 222 11.69 -0.40 -4.99
C ALA A 222 13.11 0.18 -4.86
N ALA A 223 13.97 -0.44 -4.05
CA ALA A 223 15.35 -0.01 -3.86
C ALA A 223 16.15 -0.05 -5.17
N ALA A 224 16.02 -1.14 -5.94
CA ALA A 224 16.65 -1.31 -7.24
C ALA A 224 16.19 -0.26 -8.25
N ALA A 225 14.88 -0.05 -8.38
CA ALA A 225 14.32 0.94 -9.31
C ALA A 225 14.76 2.37 -8.97
N LEU A 226 14.72 2.74 -7.69
CA LEU A 226 15.15 4.05 -7.21
C LEU A 226 16.64 4.27 -7.42
N PHE A 227 17.48 3.29 -7.06
CA PHE A 227 18.92 3.32 -7.35
C PHE A 227 19.19 3.48 -8.86
N ALA A 228 18.43 2.77 -9.69
CA ALA A 228 18.64 2.73 -11.13
C ALA A 228 18.28 4.04 -11.84
N VAL A 229 17.36 4.83 -11.31
CA VAL A 229 16.90 6.08 -11.95
C VAL A 229 17.51 7.34 -11.31
N GLU A 230 17.91 7.28 -10.04
CA GLU A 230 18.43 8.44 -9.29
C GLU A 230 19.67 9.06 -9.93
N LYS A 231 19.79 10.38 -9.89
CA LYS A 231 20.90 11.14 -10.45
C LYS A 231 21.76 11.80 -9.37
N ASP A 232 21.17 12.14 -8.23
CA ASP A 232 21.92 12.67 -7.09
C ASP A 232 22.72 11.56 -6.41
N TRP A 233 24.03 11.77 -6.25
CA TRP A 233 24.91 10.73 -5.73
C TRP A 233 24.64 10.34 -4.27
N ARG A 234 24.15 11.28 -3.43
CA ARG A 234 23.84 11.00 -2.02
C ARG A 234 22.60 10.12 -1.92
N ARG A 235 21.55 10.48 -2.67
CA ARG A 235 20.33 9.66 -2.78
C ARG A 235 20.61 8.32 -3.44
N GLN A 236 21.47 8.29 -4.45
CA GLN A 236 21.88 7.05 -5.09
C GLN A 236 22.61 6.12 -4.10
N LEU A 237 23.55 6.65 -3.31
CA LEU A 237 24.22 5.89 -2.26
C LEU A 237 23.22 5.38 -1.22
N TRP A 238 22.27 6.22 -0.81
CA TRP A 238 21.19 5.82 0.09
C TRP A 238 20.38 4.63 -0.44
N TYR A 239 19.90 4.69 -1.70
CA TYR A 239 19.18 3.56 -2.31
C TYR A 239 20.04 2.33 -2.52
N PHE A 240 21.35 2.49 -2.76
CA PHE A 240 22.28 1.37 -2.83
C PHE A 240 22.43 0.65 -1.49
N LEU A 241 22.51 1.39 -0.37
CA LEU A 241 22.52 0.80 0.97
C LEU A 241 21.23 0.02 1.25
N HIS A 242 20.07 0.55 0.84
CA HIS A 242 18.81 -0.17 0.92
C HIS A 242 18.80 -1.44 0.08
N LEU A 243 19.32 -1.38 -1.14
CA LEU A 243 19.46 -2.55 -2.00
C LEU A 243 20.32 -3.63 -1.33
N ALA A 244 21.45 -3.26 -0.74
CA ALA A 244 22.31 -4.20 -0.02
C ALA A 244 21.58 -4.85 1.17
N VAL A 245 20.88 -4.07 2.00
CA VAL A 245 20.08 -4.60 3.12
C VAL A 245 18.97 -5.53 2.61
N ALA A 246 18.27 -5.16 1.53
CA ALA A 246 17.22 -5.97 0.93
C ALA A 246 17.77 -7.32 0.44
N SER A 247 18.90 -7.31 -0.26
CA SER A 247 19.56 -8.53 -0.76
C SER A 247 19.99 -9.46 0.37
N VAL A 248 20.67 -8.93 1.40
CA VAL A 248 21.09 -9.74 2.56
C VAL A 248 19.87 -10.32 3.28
N SER A 249 18.84 -9.50 3.53
CA SER A 249 17.61 -9.94 4.19
C SER A 249 16.92 -11.05 3.41
N LEU A 250 16.90 -10.95 2.07
CA LEU A 250 16.27 -11.94 1.21
C LEU A 250 17.03 -13.27 1.23
N ILE A 251 18.36 -13.24 1.17
CA ILE A 251 19.21 -14.44 1.29
C ILE A 251 18.98 -15.13 2.64
N THR A 252 18.95 -14.35 3.73
CA THR A 252 18.71 -14.90 5.08
C THR A 252 17.26 -15.39 5.28
N SER A 253 16.31 -14.99 4.43
CA SER A 253 14.92 -15.43 4.54
C SER A 253 14.68 -16.86 4.03
N GLN A 254 15.65 -17.49 3.35
CA GLN A 254 15.62 -18.91 2.91
C GLN A 254 14.27 -19.40 2.31
N SER A 255 13.51 -18.53 1.66
CA SER A 255 12.21 -18.86 1.07
C SER A 255 12.28 -18.88 -0.44
N ASP A 256 11.65 -19.88 -1.06
CA ASP A 256 11.59 -20.03 -2.52
C ASP A 256 10.94 -18.83 -3.22
N ASN A 257 10.04 -18.13 -2.52
CA ASN A 257 9.43 -16.90 -3.02
C ASN A 257 10.45 -15.80 -3.32
N GLY A 258 11.61 -15.83 -2.65
CA GLY A 258 12.68 -14.86 -2.85
C GLY A 258 13.28 -14.98 -4.25
N TYR A 259 13.49 -16.20 -4.74
CA TYR A 259 14.00 -16.44 -6.09
C TYR A 259 13.04 -15.93 -7.17
N LEU A 260 11.73 -16.11 -6.97
CA LEU A 260 10.72 -15.59 -7.89
C LEU A 260 10.72 -14.06 -7.93
N ALA A 261 10.84 -13.41 -6.76
CA ALA A 261 10.93 -11.94 -6.69
C ALA A 261 12.17 -11.40 -7.40
N VAL A 262 13.33 -12.03 -7.19
CA VAL A 262 14.59 -11.68 -7.85
C VAL A 262 14.49 -11.89 -9.36
N GLY A 263 13.96 -13.05 -9.80
CA GLY A 263 13.74 -13.35 -11.20
C GLY A 263 12.85 -12.31 -11.89
N ALA A 264 11.72 -11.97 -11.28
CA ALA A 264 10.81 -10.95 -11.81
C ALA A 264 11.50 -9.56 -11.92
N LEU A 265 12.32 -9.19 -10.93
CA LEU A 265 13.09 -7.94 -10.97
C LEU A 265 14.07 -7.93 -12.15
N PHE A 266 14.91 -8.95 -12.30
CA PHE A 266 15.91 -8.97 -13.37
C PHE A 266 15.33 -9.18 -14.77
N ILE A 267 14.15 -9.81 -14.89
CA ILE A 267 13.41 -9.86 -16.15
C ILE A 267 12.86 -8.47 -16.50
N SER A 268 12.39 -7.70 -15.52
CA SER A 268 11.72 -6.41 -15.78
C SER A 268 12.69 -5.24 -15.99
N LEU A 269 13.81 -5.16 -15.25
CA LEU A 269 14.76 -4.05 -15.30
C LEU A 269 15.33 -3.73 -16.71
N PRO A 270 15.70 -4.72 -17.56
CA PRO A 270 16.25 -4.47 -18.89
C PRO A 270 15.33 -3.62 -19.78
N PHE A 271 14.01 -3.83 -19.70
CA PHE A 271 13.02 -3.09 -20.49
C PHE A 271 13.03 -1.58 -20.20
N PHE A 272 13.49 -1.18 -19.01
CA PHE A 272 13.57 0.22 -18.60
C PHE A 272 15.00 0.79 -18.69
N LEU A 273 16.03 -0.03 -18.47
CA LEU A 273 17.40 0.45 -18.30
C LEU A 273 18.27 0.35 -19.56
N PHE A 274 18.00 -0.58 -20.48
CA PHE A 274 18.91 -0.86 -21.60
C PHE A 274 18.89 0.18 -22.73
N GLY A 275 18.02 1.18 -22.63
CA GLY A 275 18.03 2.33 -23.53
C GLY A 275 19.25 3.24 -23.38
N THR A 276 20.06 3.11 -22.31
CA THR A 276 21.24 3.96 -22.08
C THR A 276 22.43 3.18 -21.54
N ARG A 277 23.66 3.61 -21.86
CA ARG A 277 24.90 3.01 -21.31
C ARG A 277 24.95 3.09 -19.78
N THR A 278 24.44 4.18 -19.20
CA THR A 278 24.35 4.35 -17.75
C THR A 278 23.37 3.36 -17.13
N GLY A 279 22.22 3.13 -17.75
CA GLY A 279 21.25 2.14 -17.30
C GLY A 279 21.80 0.71 -17.35
N ILE A 280 22.54 0.34 -18.41
CA ILE A 280 23.24 -0.96 -18.49
C ILE A 280 24.26 -1.10 -17.34
N ARG A 281 25.08 -0.07 -17.07
CA ARG A 281 26.02 -0.10 -15.95
C ARG A 281 25.31 -0.29 -14.60
N ARG A 282 24.19 0.42 -14.39
CA ARG A 282 23.39 0.31 -13.16
C ARG A 282 22.77 -1.07 -13.00
N TYR A 283 22.28 -1.66 -14.08
CA TYR A 283 21.80 -3.04 -14.08
C TYR A 283 22.90 -4.02 -13.65
N LEU A 284 24.11 -3.89 -14.19
CA LEU A 284 25.24 -4.75 -13.83
C LEU A 284 25.64 -4.58 -12.35
N VAL A 285 25.53 -3.38 -11.79
CA VAL A 285 25.77 -3.14 -10.36
C VAL A 285 24.69 -3.78 -9.48
N ILE A 286 23.43 -3.80 -9.91
CA ILE A 286 22.35 -4.47 -9.17
C ILE A 286 22.50 -6.00 -9.24
N LEU A 287 23.03 -6.51 -10.35
CA LEU A 287 23.24 -7.94 -10.58
C LEU A 287 24.42 -8.52 -9.78
N ALA A 288 25.45 -7.71 -9.54
CA ALA A 288 26.67 -8.10 -8.83
C ALA A 288 26.44 -8.18 -7.31
#